data_AF-A0A6A4ZD85-F1
#
_entry.id   AF-A0A6A4ZD85-F1
#
_cell.length_a   1.000
_cell.length_b   1.000
_cell.length_c   1.000
_cell.angle_alpha   90.00
_cell.angle_beta   90.00
_cell.angle_gamma   90.00
#
_symmetry.space_group_name_H-M   'P 1'
#
loop_
_entity.id
_entity.type
_entity.pdbx_description
1 polymer ?
#
loop_
_entity_poly.entity_id
_entity_poly.type
_entity_poly.pdbx_seq_one_letter_code
_entity_poly.pdbx_strand_id
1 'polypeptide(L)'
;MAHVLGGRDAPSFAAFVDTCTRAFNILRKHVHLMVTLFLLMIPADMPELRSRDDISHLVEVCLTTMSNEDAAKAFEAAIDFCLGNRFKRLDNYLHILAHKYL
;
A
#
# COMPACT_ATOMS: atom_id res chain seq x y z
N MET A 1 -9.08 -9.72 -4.69
CA MET A 1 -9.00 -8.90 -5.92
C MET A 1 -8.24 -9.57 -7.05
N ALA A 2 -7.06 -10.18 -6.86
CA ALA A 2 -6.37 -10.88 -7.95
C ALA A 2 -7.23 -11.95 -8.67
N HIS A 3 -8.08 -12.67 -7.95
CA HIS A 3 -9.04 -13.60 -8.54
C HIS A 3 -10.09 -12.93 -9.46
N VAL A 4 -10.45 -11.67 -9.19
CA VAL A 4 -11.40 -10.88 -10.01
C VAL A 4 -10.71 -10.35 -11.27
N LEU A 5 -9.39 -10.13 -11.21
CA LEU A 5 -8.57 -9.69 -12.34
C LEU A 5 -8.14 -10.86 -13.25
N GLY A 6 -8.72 -12.05 -13.12
CA GLY A 6 -8.39 -13.22 -13.93
C GLY A 6 -7.28 -14.13 -13.36
N GLY A 7 -6.80 -13.85 -12.15
CA GLY A 7 -5.70 -14.60 -11.53
C GLY A 7 -4.34 -13.93 -11.71
N ARG A 8 -3.31 -14.46 -11.05
CA ARG A 8 -1.96 -13.86 -10.99
C ARG A 8 -1.24 -13.90 -12.34
N ASP A 9 -1.55 -14.89 -13.18
CA ASP A 9 -0.93 -15.07 -14.50
C ASP A 9 -1.70 -14.37 -15.62
N ALA A 10 -2.80 -13.69 -15.30
CA ALA A 10 -3.60 -13.00 -16.31
C ALA A 10 -2.92 -11.69 -16.75
N PRO A 11 -2.97 -11.34 -18.04
CA PRO A 11 -2.40 -10.10 -18.56
C PRO A 11 -3.01 -8.84 -17.91
N SER A 12 -4.28 -8.92 -17.50
CA SER A 12 -4.96 -7.89 -16.72
C SER A 12 -4.33 -7.65 -15.35
N PHE A 13 -3.81 -8.69 -14.70
CA PHE A 13 -3.10 -8.54 -13.43
C PHE A 13 -1.73 -7.88 -13.63
N ALA A 14 -0.99 -8.26 -14.69
CA ALA A 14 0.26 -7.59 -15.04
C ALA A 14 0.05 -6.09 -15.35
N ALA A 15 -1.01 -5.75 -16.09
CA ALA A 15 -1.36 -4.36 -16.38
C ALA A 15 -1.74 -3.56 -15.11
N PHE A 16 -2.42 -4.21 -14.15
CA PHE A 16 -2.69 -3.61 -12.84
C PHE A 16 -1.39 -3.30 -12.08
N VAL A 17 -0.47 -4.27 -12.04
CA VAL A 17 0.83 -4.12 -11.37
C VAL A 17 1.62 -2.95 -11.98
N ASP A 18 1.74 -2.90 -13.32
CA ASP A 18 2.42 -1.80 -14.03
C ASP A 18 1.78 -0.43 -13.74
N THR A 19 0.46 -0.37 -13.73
CA THR A 19 -0.26 0.87 -13.40
C THR A 19 0.06 1.35 -11.98
N CYS A 20 0.10 0.42 -11.02
CA CYS A 20 0.41 0.73 -9.63
C CYS A 20 1.87 1.15 -9.42
N THR A 21 2.83 0.47 -10.03
CA THR A 21 4.26 0.83 -9.91
C THR A 21 4.54 2.19 -10.55
N ARG A 22 3.90 2.50 -11.68
CA ARG A 22 3.97 3.83 -12.30
C ARG A 22 3.35 4.92 -11.42
N ALA A 23 2.17 4.67 -10.87
CA ALA A 23 1.52 5.60 -9.95
C ALA A 23 2.37 5.84 -8.70
N PHE A 24 2.97 4.79 -8.14
CA PHE A 24 3.88 4.88 -7.00
C PHE A 24 5.09 5.77 -7.30
N ASN A 25 5.72 5.59 -8.46
CA ASN A 25 6.83 6.45 -8.89
C ASN A 25 6.44 7.92 -9.08
N ILE A 26 5.21 8.20 -9.52
CA ILE A 26 4.71 9.59 -9.59
C ILE A 26 4.54 10.17 -8.18
N LEU A 27 3.90 9.43 -7.27
CA LEU A 27 3.69 9.87 -5.88
C LEU A 27 5.02 10.14 -5.17
N ARG A 28 6.00 9.26 -5.35
CA ARG A 28 7.36 9.39 -4.79
C ARG A 28 8.03 10.71 -5.14
N LYS A 29 7.87 11.20 -6.37
CA LYS A 29 8.43 12.49 -6.82
C LYS A 29 7.83 13.69 -6.08
N HIS A 30 6.63 13.53 -5.52
CA HIS A 30 5.89 14.59 -4.85
C HIS A 30 5.76 14.38 -3.33
N VAL A 31 6.55 13.47 -2.74
CA VAL A 31 6.52 13.18 -1.30
C VAL A 31 6.72 14.42 -0.44
N HIS A 32 7.64 15.31 -0.80
CA HIS A 32 7.88 16.54 -0.04
C HIS A 32 6.64 17.44 0.07
N LEU A 33 5.82 17.49 -0.98
CA LEU A 33 4.55 18.22 -0.94
C LEU A 33 3.56 17.53 0.00
N MET A 34 3.43 16.20 -0.09
CA MET A 34 2.54 15.45 0.80
C MET A 34 2.94 15.60 2.27
N VAL A 35 4.23 15.49 2.58
CA VAL A 35 4.79 15.71 3.91
C VAL A 35 4.45 17.10 4.43
N THR A 36 4.60 18.13 3.59
CA THR A 36 4.28 19.51 3.98
C THR A 36 2.79 19.66 4.30
N LEU A 37 1.91 19.07 3.48
CA LEU A 37 0.47 19.11 3.73
C LEU A 37 0.10 18.38 5.03
N PHE A 38 0.67 17.21 5.29
CA PHE A 38 0.41 16.47 6.53
C PHE A 38 0.98 17.18 7.76
N LEU A 39 2.13 17.84 7.66
CA LEU A 39 2.67 18.66 8.75
C LEU A 39 1.72 19.81 9.11
N LEU A 40 1.07 20.43 8.12
CA LEU A 40 0.08 21.47 8.33
C LEU A 40 -1.22 20.94 8.94
N MET A 41 -1.47 19.62 8.87
CA MET A 41 -2.65 18.98 9.43
C MET A 41 -2.46 18.49 10.88
N ILE A 42 -1.25 18.50 11.43
CA ILE A 42 -1.00 18.13 12.84
C ILE A 42 -1.93 18.87 13.84
N PRO A 43 -2.18 20.19 13.70
CA PRO A 43 -3.07 20.91 14.61
C PRO A 43 -4.54 20.49 14.55
N ALA A 44 -4.95 19.71 13.53
CA ALA A 44 -6.31 19.20 13.41
C ALA A 44 -6.60 18.05 14.40
N ASP A 45 -5.61 17.62 15.19
CA ASP A 45 -5.69 16.62 16.26
C ASP A 45 -6.33 15.28 15.81
N MET A 46 -6.05 14.90 14.57
CA MET A 46 -6.46 13.62 14.01
C MET A 46 -5.68 12.50 14.71
N PRO A 47 -6.35 11.46 15.26
CA PRO A 47 -5.70 10.45 16.08
C PRO A 47 -4.60 9.67 15.36
N GLU A 48 -4.70 9.57 14.03
CA GLU A 48 -3.75 8.91 13.13
C GLU A 48 -2.56 9.78 12.72
N LEU A 49 -2.55 11.08 13.06
CA LEU A 49 -1.55 12.05 12.60
C LEU A 49 -1.25 13.09 13.71
N ARG A 50 -0.62 12.62 14.78
CA ARG A 50 -0.40 13.41 16.01
C ARG A 50 1.01 13.96 16.14
N SER A 51 1.97 13.28 15.54
CA SER A 51 3.38 13.58 15.72
C SER A 51 4.11 13.66 14.38
N ARG A 52 5.30 14.25 14.42
CA ARG A 52 6.21 14.23 13.26
C ARG A 52 6.69 12.83 12.93
N ASP A 53 6.73 11.92 13.90
CA ASP A 53 7.16 10.54 13.69
C ASP A 53 6.17 9.76 12.82
N ASP A 54 4.87 10.04 12.95
CA ASP A 54 3.82 9.49 12.08
C ASP A 54 4.03 9.89 10.61
N ILE A 55 4.62 11.07 10.38
CA ILE A 55 4.95 11.60 9.05
C ILE A 55 6.28 11.05 8.55
N SER A 56 7.25 10.80 9.43
CA SER A 56 8.52 10.14 9.09
C SER A 56 8.26 8.76 8.47
N HIS A 57 7.30 8.01 9.02
CA HIS A 57 6.87 6.74 8.45
C HIS A 57 6.43 6.89 6.99
N LEU A 58 5.63 7.92 6.63
CA LEU A 58 5.22 8.17 5.24
C LEU A 58 6.42 8.30 4.29
N VAL A 59 7.47 9.02 4.72
CA VAL A 59 8.69 9.19 3.92
C VAL A 59 9.41 7.85 3.73
N GLU A 60 9.50 7.04 4.79
CA GLU A 60 10.10 5.71 4.74
C GLU A 60 9.35 4.79 3.78
N VAL A 61 8.02 4.72 3.85
CA VAL A 61 7.23 3.83 2.96
C VAL A 61 7.30 4.26 1.50
N CYS A 62 7.51 5.55 1.25
CA CYS A 62 7.70 6.04 -0.12
C CYS A 62 9.07 5.71 -0.71
N LEU A 63 10.03 5.17 0.07
CA LEU A 63 11.30 4.64 -0.42
C LEU A 63 12.09 5.67 -1.27
N THR A 64 12.01 6.96 -0.92
CA THR A 64 12.44 8.11 -1.76
C THR A 64 13.90 8.09 -2.20
N THR A 65 14.78 7.36 -1.50
CA THR A 65 16.21 7.21 -1.80
C THR A 65 16.51 6.19 -2.89
N MET A 66 15.54 5.33 -3.25
CA MET A 66 15.71 4.29 -4.26
C MET A 66 15.53 4.82 -5.69
N SER A 67 16.06 4.11 -6.68
CA SER A 67 15.76 4.37 -8.09
C SER A 67 14.29 4.04 -8.41
N ASN A 68 13.75 4.57 -9.51
CA ASN A 68 12.38 4.24 -9.94
C ASN A 68 12.19 2.75 -10.24
N GLU A 69 13.25 2.09 -10.72
CA GLU A 69 13.25 0.66 -11.06
C GLU A 69 13.24 -0.20 -9.80
N ASP A 70 14.09 0.13 -8.81
CA ASP A 70 14.14 -0.61 -7.55
C ASP A 70 12.88 -0.37 -6.71
N ALA A 71 12.32 0.84 -6.77
CA ALA A 71 11.04 1.17 -6.15
C ALA A 71 9.88 0.36 -6.73
N ALA A 72 9.84 0.22 -8.07
CA ALA A 72 8.83 -0.59 -8.75
C ALA A 72 8.94 -2.06 -8.32
N LYS A 73 10.16 -2.62 -8.31
CA LYS A 73 10.41 -3.99 -7.82
C LYS A 73 10.01 -4.19 -6.36
N ALA A 74 10.33 -3.22 -5.50
CA ALA A 74 9.92 -3.27 -4.09
C ALA A 74 8.38 -3.26 -3.95
N PHE A 75 7.69 -2.46 -4.76
CA PHE A 75 6.23 -2.41 -4.77
C PHE A 75 5.62 -3.71 -5.33
N GLU A 76 6.19 -4.29 -6.38
CA GLU A 76 5.82 -5.61 -6.90
C GLU A 76 5.97 -6.71 -5.84
N ALA A 77 7.11 -6.73 -5.14
CA ALA A 77 7.35 -7.66 -4.05
C ALA A 77 6.34 -7.48 -2.90
N ALA A 78 5.93 -6.23 -2.61
CA ALA A 78 4.89 -5.95 -1.63
C ALA A 78 3.50 -6.45 -2.07
N ILE A 79 3.15 -6.30 -3.36
CA ILE A 79 1.92 -6.89 -3.94
C ILE A 79 1.95 -8.41 -3.77
N ASP A 80 3.06 -9.04 -4.13
CA ASP A 80 3.23 -10.49 -4.04
C ASP A 80 3.19 -11.01 -2.60
N PHE A 81 3.81 -10.29 -1.66
CA PHE A 81 3.72 -10.56 -0.23
C PHE A 81 2.26 -10.47 0.25
N CYS A 82 1.53 -9.43 -0.14
CA CYS A 82 0.12 -9.26 0.21
C CYS A 82 -0.75 -10.39 -0.36
N LEU A 83 -0.44 -10.88 -1.56
CA LEU A 83 -1.15 -12.02 -2.18
C LEU A 83 -0.81 -13.36 -1.51
N GLY A 84 0.44 -13.53 -1.06
CA GLY A 84 0.90 -14.72 -0.34
C GLY A 84 0.39 -14.81 1.09
N ASN A 85 -0.10 -13.71 1.66
CA ASN A 85 -0.51 -13.66 3.05
C ASN A 85 -1.84 -14.41 3.29
N ARG A 86 -1.73 -15.71 3.60
CA ARG A 86 -2.85 -16.59 3.95
C ARG A 86 -3.61 -16.18 5.21
N PHE A 87 -3.05 -15.30 6.04
CA PHE A 87 -3.65 -14.85 7.29
C PHE A 87 -4.96 -14.10 7.05
N LYS A 88 -5.04 -13.26 6.00
CA LYS A 88 -6.30 -12.60 5.62
C LYS A 88 -7.38 -13.56 5.14
N ARG A 89 -7.01 -14.68 4.51
CA ARG A 89 -7.98 -15.73 4.14
C ARG A 89 -8.52 -16.47 5.37
N LEU A 90 -7.66 -16.72 6.35
CA LEU A 90 -8.01 -17.41 7.60
C LEU A 90 -8.86 -16.51 8.51
N ASP A 91 -8.46 -15.25 8.67
CA ASP A 91 -9.22 -14.21 9.36
C ASP A 91 -10.61 -14.04 8.74
N ASN A 92 -10.71 -13.87 7.42
CA ASN A 92 -12.00 -13.74 6.74
C ASN A 92 -12.85 -15.02 6.86
N TYR A 93 -12.23 -16.20 6.94
CA TYR A 93 -12.93 -17.47 7.16
C TYR A 93 -13.51 -17.56 8.58
N LEU A 94 -12.71 -17.22 9.59
CA LEU A 94 -13.15 -17.15 10.98
C LEU A 94 -14.21 -16.06 11.17
N HIS A 95 -14.09 -14.92 10.50
CA HIS A 95 -15.04 -13.83 10.56
C HIS A 95 -16.41 -14.22 9.95
N ILE A 96 -16.43 -14.96 8.84
CA ILE A 96 -17.66 -15.53 8.25
C ILE A 96 -18.23 -16.62 9.16
N LEU A 97 -17.40 -17.45 9.77
CA LEU A 97 -17.84 -18.51 10.68
C LEU A 97 -18.49 -17.93 11.94
N ALA A 98 -17.87 -16.93 12.55
CA ALA A 98 -18.40 -16.23 13.72
C ALA A 98 -19.73 -15.51 13.40
N HIS A 99 -19.84 -14.88 12.22
CA HIS A 99 -21.08 -14.24 11.78
C HIS A 99 -22.21 -15.21 11.41
N LYS A 100 -21.91 -16.53 11.33
CA LYS A 100 -22.87 -17.60 11.04
C LYS A 100 -23.27 -18.41 12.30
N TYR A 101 -22.55 -18.23 13.40
CA TYR A 101 -22.78 -18.90 14.69
C TYR A 101 -23.32 -17.97 15.79
N LEU A 102 -23.48 -16.67 15.49
CA LEU A 102 -24.32 -15.68 16.16
C LEU A 102 -25.50 -15.33 15.24
#